data_AF-A0A9D1RGP2-F1
#
_entry.id   AF-A0A9D1RGP2-F1
#
_cell.length_a   1.000
_cell.length_b   1.000
_cell.length_c   1.000
_cell.angle_alpha   90.00
_cell.angle_beta   90.00
_cell.angle_gamma   90.00
#
_symmetry.space_group_name_H-M   'P 1'
#
loop_
_entity.id
_entity.type
_entity.pdbx_description
1 polymer ?
#
loop_
_entity_poly.entity_id
_entity_poly.type
_entity_poly.pdbx_seq_one_letter_code
_entity_poly.pdbx_strand_id
1 'polypeptide(L)'
;ALNQLVNQLEGDRIGLVVFAGTSFVQLPLTADYTAAKTFIDVIDTKMIQTQGTAIGESLEKAFLAFGEEKQENRSRSIILISDGEDNEQDAYKTASSIADKGVVINTIGLGLSEGAPIPIKNNGINIQYKRDNNGNIVVTKLNEELLKNIAKKGNGIYIRANNASIGLESILARINKMEKNEYEAVAYKNYENKFHVFGAIALALLLLEYVIFDKRNKYVNRKFFFGK
;
A
#
# COMPACT_ATOMS: atom_id res chain seq x y z
N ALA A 1 5.31 6.66 -18.70
CA ALA A 1 5.69 6.85 -17.29
C ALA A 1 4.89 5.96 -16.35
N LEU A 2 3.55 5.95 -16.36
CA LEU A 2 2.74 4.98 -15.60
C LEU A 2 3.12 3.51 -15.95
N ASN A 3 3.26 3.19 -17.23
CA ASN A 3 3.75 1.86 -17.65
C ASN A 3 5.16 1.53 -17.15
N GLN A 4 6.02 2.52 -16.88
CA GLN A 4 7.33 2.29 -16.25
C GLN A 4 7.19 1.98 -14.76
N LEU A 5 6.25 2.60 -14.05
CA LEU A 5 5.92 2.25 -12.67
C LEU A 5 5.53 0.78 -12.59
N VAL A 6 4.60 0.35 -13.43
CA VAL A 6 4.10 -1.04 -13.46
C VAL A 6 5.23 -2.03 -13.77
N ASN A 7 6.21 -1.67 -14.59
CA ASN A 7 7.34 -2.54 -14.92
C ASN A 7 8.32 -2.75 -13.75
N GLN A 8 8.34 -1.85 -12.77
CA GLN A 8 9.28 -1.90 -11.65
C GLN A 8 8.68 -2.55 -10.40
N LEU A 9 7.39 -2.91 -10.44
CA LEU A 9 6.73 -3.66 -9.38
C LEU A 9 7.01 -5.16 -9.56
N GLU A 10 7.48 -5.81 -8.50
CA GLU A 10 7.74 -7.24 -8.46
C GLU A 10 6.97 -7.85 -7.28
N GLY A 11 6.10 -8.83 -7.55
CA GLY A 11 5.31 -9.50 -6.49
C GLY A 11 4.12 -8.71 -5.92
N ASP A 12 3.95 -7.45 -6.28
CA ASP A 12 2.85 -6.59 -5.82
C ASP A 12 1.51 -6.82 -6.55
N ARG A 13 0.43 -6.35 -5.92
CA ARG A 13 -0.88 -6.20 -6.57
C ARG A 13 -1.13 -4.73 -6.88
N ILE A 14 -1.55 -4.44 -8.10
CA ILE A 14 -1.86 -3.10 -8.56
C ILE A 14 -3.36 -2.95 -8.84
N GLY A 15 -3.92 -1.81 -8.43
CA GLY A 15 -5.27 -1.39 -8.76
C GLY A 15 -5.25 0.02 -9.33
N LEU A 16 -6.31 0.40 -10.03
CA LEU A 16 -6.44 1.70 -10.67
C LEU A 16 -7.80 2.30 -10.31
N VAL A 17 -7.76 3.50 -9.74
CA VAL A 17 -8.93 4.34 -9.49
C VAL A 17 -8.80 5.57 -10.35
N VAL A 18 -9.85 5.90 -11.10
CA VAL A 18 -9.91 7.11 -11.93
C VAL A 18 -10.91 8.06 -11.27
N PHE A 19 -10.58 9.35 -11.23
CA PHE A 19 -11.42 10.34 -10.59
C PHE A 19 -11.42 11.69 -11.34
N ALA A 20 -12.53 12.39 -11.20
CA ALA A 20 -12.72 13.80 -11.54
C ALA A 20 -13.74 14.35 -10.52
N GLY A 21 -14.93 14.79 -10.93
CA GLY A 21 -15.98 15.18 -9.98
C GLY A 21 -16.65 14.01 -9.24
N THR A 22 -16.39 12.78 -9.67
CA THR A 22 -16.71 11.52 -8.97
C THR A 22 -15.54 10.54 -9.15
N SER A 23 -15.53 9.43 -8.41
CA SER A 23 -14.47 8.43 -8.49
C SER A 23 -14.98 7.00 -8.64
N PHE A 24 -14.25 6.17 -9.40
CA PHE A 24 -14.57 4.75 -9.55
C PHE A 24 -13.33 3.88 -9.77
N VAL A 25 -13.45 2.60 -9.41
CA VAL A 25 -12.39 1.60 -9.59
C VAL A 25 -12.40 1.13 -11.04
N GLN A 26 -11.39 1.52 -11.81
CA GLN A 26 -11.20 1.10 -13.20
C GLN A 26 -10.55 -0.27 -13.29
N LEU A 27 -9.65 -0.59 -12.35
CA LEU A 27 -9.00 -1.89 -12.24
C LEU A 27 -8.98 -2.32 -10.77
N PRO A 28 -9.69 -3.41 -10.41
CA PRO A 28 -9.53 -4.04 -9.11
C PRO A 28 -8.09 -4.51 -8.90
N LEU A 29 -7.67 -4.67 -7.64
CA LEU A 29 -6.33 -5.16 -7.32
C LEU A 29 -6.03 -6.50 -8.02
N THR A 30 -4.99 -6.50 -8.84
CA THR A 30 -4.54 -7.66 -9.61
C THR A 30 -3.03 -7.78 -9.60
N ALA A 31 -2.52 -9.01 -9.72
CA ALA A 31 -1.11 -9.28 -9.99
C ALA A 31 -0.81 -9.32 -11.50
N ASP A 32 -1.83 -9.15 -12.36
CA ASP A 32 -1.66 -9.11 -13.81
C ASP A 32 -1.26 -7.71 -14.28
N TYR A 33 0.05 -7.51 -14.41
CA TYR A 33 0.63 -6.28 -14.92
C TYR A 33 0.34 -6.01 -16.40
N THR A 34 0.03 -7.05 -17.19
CA THR A 34 -0.29 -6.89 -18.62
C THR A 34 -1.69 -6.33 -18.78
N ALA A 35 -2.64 -6.86 -18.01
CA ALA A 35 -3.97 -6.28 -17.90
C ALA A 35 -3.87 -4.84 -17.39
N ALA A 36 -3.08 -4.58 -16.34
CA ALA A 36 -2.94 -3.24 -15.79
C ALA A 36 -2.49 -2.18 -16.81
N LYS A 37 -1.50 -2.51 -17.66
CA LYS A 37 -1.06 -1.62 -18.75
C LYS A 37 -2.16 -1.36 -19.77
N THR A 38 -2.90 -2.41 -20.15
CA THR A 38 -4.03 -2.29 -21.09
C THR A 38 -5.10 -1.34 -20.54
N PHE A 39 -5.40 -1.42 -19.24
CA PHE A 39 -6.34 -0.51 -18.58
C PHE A 39 -5.83 0.92 -18.46
N ILE A 40 -4.51 1.11 -18.28
CA ILE A 40 -3.87 2.44 -18.27
C ILE A 40 -3.94 3.09 -19.66
N ASP A 41 -3.69 2.32 -20.71
CA ASP A 41 -3.63 2.83 -22.09
C ASP A 41 -5.00 3.30 -22.61
N VAL A 42 -6.10 2.78 -22.04
CA VAL A 42 -7.47 3.17 -22.43
C VAL A 42 -8.04 4.34 -21.63
N ILE A 43 -7.39 4.82 -20.55
CA ILE A 43 -7.92 5.91 -19.73
C ILE A 43 -8.10 7.18 -20.58
N ASP A 44 -9.30 7.75 -20.58
CA ASP A 44 -9.63 9.02 -21.25
C ASP A 44 -10.33 9.97 -20.26
N THR A 45 -10.08 11.27 -20.38
CA THR A 45 -10.77 12.32 -19.61
C THR A 45 -12.28 12.35 -19.88
N LYS A 46 -12.73 11.75 -20.99
CA LYS A 46 -14.14 11.57 -21.33
C LYS A 46 -14.84 10.45 -20.56
N MET A 47 -14.10 9.63 -19.81
CA MET A 47 -14.70 8.53 -19.04
C MET A 47 -15.55 9.03 -17.86
N ILE A 48 -15.23 10.21 -17.30
CA ILE A 48 -16.01 10.82 -16.22
C ILE A 48 -16.70 12.07 -16.77
N GLN A 49 -18.03 12.04 -16.80
CA GLN A 49 -18.83 13.17 -17.26
C GLN A 49 -18.87 14.29 -16.22
N THR A 50 -18.90 13.92 -14.93
CA THR A 50 -18.92 14.88 -13.82
C THR A 50 -17.59 15.62 -13.75
N GLN A 51 -17.61 16.91 -14.11
CA GLN A 51 -16.46 17.78 -13.97
C GLN A 51 -16.24 18.16 -12.50
N GLY A 52 -14.98 18.43 -12.16
CA GLY A 52 -14.55 18.74 -10.81
C GLY A 52 -13.41 17.83 -10.40
N THR A 53 -13.08 17.89 -9.12
CA THR A 53 -12.05 17.07 -8.49
C THR A 53 -12.63 16.57 -7.18
N ALA A 54 -12.44 15.29 -6.88
CA ALA A 54 -12.93 14.64 -5.67
C ALA A 54 -11.81 13.74 -5.11
N ILE A 55 -10.75 14.38 -4.60
CA ILE A 55 -9.58 13.68 -4.07
C ILE A 55 -9.98 12.86 -2.85
N GLY A 56 -10.78 13.44 -1.93
CA GLY A 56 -11.28 12.72 -0.75
C GLY A 56 -11.99 11.42 -1.13
N GLU A 57 -12.98 11.49 -2.03
CA GLU A 57 -13.71 10.32 -2.53
C GLU A 57 -12.77 9.31 -3.21
N SER A 58 -11.82 9.78 -4.03
CA SER A 58 -10.87 8.91 -4.72
C SER A 58 -9.97 8.13 -3.75
N LEU A 59 -9.52 8.77 -2.67
CA LEU A 59 -8.72 8.14 -1.63
C LEU A 59 -9.56 7.09 -0.87
N GLU A 60 -10.82 7.38 -0.59
CA GLU A 60 -11.73 6.44 0.04
C GLU A 60 -12.00 5.22 -0.86
N LYS A 61 -12.29 5.43 -2.15
CA LYS A 61 -12.46 4.33 -3.12
C LYS A 61 -11.19 3.48 -3.23
N ALA A 62 -10.02 4.11 -3.29
CA ALA A 62 -8.75 3.40 -3.32
C ALA A 62 -8.53 2.60 -2.03
N PHE A 63 -8.90 3.15 -0.88
CA PHE A 63 -8.84 2.44 0.39
C PHE A 63 -9.78 1.22 0.42
N LEU A 64 -11.02 1.38 -0.03
CA LEU A 64 -12.00 0.29 -0.11
C LEU A 64 -11.59 -0.79 -1.12
N ALA A 65 -10.88 -0.41 -2.19
CA ALA A 65 -10.38 -1.36 -3.19
C ALA A 65 -9.36 -2.36 -2.63
N PHE A 66 -8.72 -2.08 -1.49
CA PHE A 66 -7.89 -3.06 -0.77
C PHE A 66 -8.70 -4.25 -0.21
N GLY A 67 -10.01 -4.11 -0.06
CA GLY A 67 -10.88 -5.10 0.55
C GLY A 67 -10.83 -5.13 2.08
N GLU A 68 -11.71 -5.94 2.67
CA GLU A 68 -11.86 -6.07 4.14
C GLU A 68 -10.80 -6.97 4.79
N GLU A 69 -10.05 -7.73 4.00
CA GLU A 69 -9.00 -8.59 4.53
C GLU A 69 -7.88 -7.73 5.13
N LYS A 70 -7.86 -7.66 6.46
CA LYS A 70 -6.65 -7.32 7.22
C LYS A 70 -5.60 -8.38 6.93
N GLN A 71 -4.91 -8.21 5.82
CA GLN A 71 -3.71 -8.97 5.52
C GLN A 71 -2.65 -8.43 6.49
N GLU A 72 -2.55 -9.04 7.68
CA GLU A 72 -1.66 -8.61 8.78
C GLU A 72 -0.17 -8.52 8.37
N ASN A 73 0.18 -8.96 7.17
CA ASN A 73 1.53 -9.01 6.62
C ASN A 73 1.62 -8.41 5.20
N ARG A 74 0.80 -7.42 4.84
CA ARG A 74 0.94 -6.72 3.56
C ARG A 74 0.90 -5.21 3.69
N SER A 75 1.97 -4.59 3.25
CA SER A 75 2.08 -3.15 3.10
C SER A 75 1.12 -2.65 2.04
N ARG A 76 0.40 -1.58 2.36
CA ARG A 76 -0.59 -0.96 1.48
C ARG A 76 -0.17 0.46 1.18
N SER A 77 -0.11 0.81 -0.09
CA SER A 77 0.21 2.17 -0.51
C SER A 77 -0.73 2.66 -1.61
N ILE A 78 -1.15 3.93 -1.49
CA ILE A 78 -1.90 4.66 -2.50
C ILE A 78 -0.96 5.67 -3.14
N ILE A 79 -0.98 5.78 -4.46
CA ILE A 79 -0.27 6.81 -5.22
C ILE A 79 -1.33 7.71 -5.87
N LEU A 80 -1.53 8.90 -5.31
CA LEU A 80 -2.41 9.92 -5.86
C LEU A 80 -1.67 10.72 -6.91
N ILE A 81 -2.24 10.84 -8.12
CA ILE A 81 -1.69 11.65 -9.21
C ILE A 81 -2.70 12.73 -9.54
N SER A 82 -2.34 14.00 -9.36
CA SER A 82 -3.27 15.13 -9.52
C SER A 82 -2.53 16.45 -9.72
N ASP A 83 -3.23 17.47 -10.24
CA ASP A 83 -2.83 18.87 -10.17
C ASP A 83 -3.20 19.54 -8.82
N GLY A 84 -3.96 18.85 -7.97
CA GLY A 84 -4.31 19.32 -6.63
C GLY A 84 -5.41 20.39 -6.61
N GLU A 85 -6.22 20.52 -7.65
CA GLU A 85 -7.34 21.47 -7.66
C GLU A 85 -8.59 20.88 -6.96
N ASP A 86 -8.63 20.80 -5.63
CA ASP A 86 -9.76 20.24 -4.87
C ASP A 86 -10.05 20.98 -3.54
N ASN A 87 -11.15 20.62 -2.87
CA ASN A 87 -11.49 21.00 -1.50
C ASN A 87 -10.52 20.36 -0.48
N GLU A 88 -9.63 21.20 0.03
CA GLU A 88 -8.56 20.86 0.98
C GLU A 88 -9.02 20.10 2.23
N GLN A 89 -10.14 20.50 2.85
CA GLN A 89 -10.50 20.00 4.18
C GLN A 89 -10.93 18.53 4.18
N ASP A 90 -11.59 18.08 3.11
CA ASP A 90 -12.05 16.71 3.00
C ASP A 90 -10.87 15.77 2.70
N ALA A 91 -10.03 16.16 1.74
CA ALA A 91 -8.85 15.38 1.35
C ALA A 91 -7.88 15.15 2.52
N TYR A 92 -7.65 16.16 3.38
CA TYR A 92 -6.77 16.01 4.55
C TYR A 92 -7.32 15.06 5.61
N LYS A 93 -8.63 15.11 5.88
CA LYS A 93 -9.29 14.23 6.86
C LYS A 93 -9.24 12.78 6.40
N THR A 94 -9.59 12.55 5.14
CA THR A 94 -9.58 11.22 4.54
C THR A 94 -8.17 10.65 4.49
N ALA A 95 -7.17 11.45 4.10
CA ALA A 95 -5.78 11.03 4.10
C ALA A 95 -5.29 10.60 5.50
N SER A 96 -5.63 11.38 6.53
CA SER A 96 -5.29 11.04 7.92
C SER A 96 -5.96 9.73 8.36
N SER A 97 -7.26 9.56 8.08
CA SER A 97 -8.01 8.35 8.48
C SER A 97 -7.48 7.08 7.81
N ILE A 98 -7.02 7.19 6.56
CA ILE A 98 -6.42 6.08 5.83
C ILE A 98 -5.02 5.75 6.37
N ALA A 99 -4.21 6.77 6.69
CA ALA A 99 -2.91 6.58 7.33
C ALA A 99 -3.01 5.90 8.70
N ASP A 100 -4.00 6.25 9.51
CA ASP A 100 -4.25 5.62 10.82
C ASP A 100 -4.56 4.12 10.68
N LYS A 101 -5.01 3.67 9.51
CA LYS A 101 -5.26 2.25 9.18
C LYS A 101 -4.05 1.54 8.57
N GLY A 102 -2.88 2.18 8.58
CA GLY A 102 -1.62 1.60 8.12
C GLY A 102 -1.44 1.63 6.60
N VAL A 103 -2.12 2.54 5.90
CA VAL A 103 -1.98 2.71 4.44
C VAL A 103 -1.20 3.99 4.15
N VAL A 104 -0.13 3.89 3.36
CA VAL A 104 0.75 5.02 3.03
C VAL A 104 0.27 5.72 1.76
N ILE A 105 0.00 7.02 1.81
CA ILE A 105 -0.47 7.81 0.65
C ILE A 105 0.65 8.69 0.12
N ASN A 106 1.20 8.34 -1.04
CA ASN A 106 2.14 9.17 -1.78
C ASN A 106 1.40 10.04 -2.81
N THR A 107 1.91 11.24 -3.09
CA THR A 107 1.28 12.17 -4.03
C THR A 107 2.25 12.57 -5.13
N ILE A 108 1.75 12.65 -6.37
CA ILE A 108 2.48 13.09 -7.55
C ILE A 108 1.74 14.29 -8.14
N GLY A 109 2.40 15.44 -8.13
CA GLY A 109 1.89 16.68 -8.71
C GLY A 109 2.15 16.74 -10.22
N LEU A 110 1.08 16.90 -11.01
CA LEU A 110 1.16 17.16 -12.45
C LEU A 110 0.87 18.64 -12.74
N GLY A 111 1.69 19.26 -13.59
CA GLY A 111 1.44 20.60 -14.10
C GLY A 111 2.43 21.67 -13.63
N LEU A 112 2.09 22.91 -13.97
CA LEU A 112 2.90 24.10 -13.69
C LEU A 112 2.24 24.94 -12.59
N SER A 113 3.04 25.42 -11.64
CA SER A 113 2.58 26.31 -10.56
C SER A 113 2.10 27.67 -11.11
N GLU A 114 2.70 28.11 -12.22
CA GLU A 114 2.36 29.34 -12.96
C GLU A 114 0.97 29.27 -13.61
N GLY A 115 0.55 28.04 -13.90
CA GLY A 115 -0.68 27.71 -14.60
C GLY A 115 -0.51 27.61 -16.11
N ALA A 116 -1.30 26.73 -16.73
CA ALA A 116 -1.32 26.54 -18.18
C ALA A 116 -2.77 26.43 -18.70
N PRO A 117 -3.05 26.96 -19.90
CA PRO A 117 -4.37 26.81 -20.49
C PRO A 117 -4.59 25.37 -20.97
N ILE A 118 -5.80 24.85 -20.81
CA ILE A 118 -6.13 23.47 -21.18
C ILE A 118 -6.42 23.40 -22.69
N PRO A 119 -5.61 22.70 -23.50
CA PRO A 119 -5.84 22.60 -24.94
C PRO A 119 -6.97 21.61 -25.26
N ILE A 120 -7.84 21.98 -26.19
CA ILE A 120 -8.83 21.10 -26.82
C ILE A 120 -8.26 20.66 -28.15
N LYS A 121 -7.89 19.38 -28.26
CA LYS A 121 -7.46 18.79 -29.54
C LYS A 121 -8.68 18.63 -30.45
N ASN A 122 -8.73 19.45 -31.50
CA ASN A 122 -9.73 19.34 -32.55
C ASN A 122 -9.02 19.02 -33.87
N ASN A 123 -8.96 17.72 -34.21
CA ASN A 123 -8.48 17.11 -35.47
C ASN A 123 -7.66 17.99 -36.44
N GLY A 124 -6.57 18.61 -35.97
CA GLY A 124 -5.44 19.03 -36.81
C GLY A 124 -5.36 20.48 -37.32
N ILE A 125 -6.26 21.42 -37.00
CA ILE A 125 -6.17 22.77 -37.64
C ILE A 125 -6.17 23.97 -36.66
N ASN A 126 -6.76 23.88 -35.46
CA ASN A 126 -6.70 24.99 -34.49
C ASN A 126 -6.58 24.48 -33.06
N ILE A 127 -5.56 24.94 -32.32
CA ILE A 127 -5.48 24.76 -30.87
C ILE A 127 -6.50 25.72 -30.24
N GLN A 128 -7.68 25.20 -29.91
CA GLN A 128 -8.63 25.91 -29.06
C GLN A 128 -8.32 25.59 -27.59
N TYR A 129 -8.59 26.54 -26.69
CA TYR A 129 -8.43 26.32 -25.25
C TYR A 129 -9.79 26.19 -24.58
N LYS A 130 -9.87 25.39 -23.51
CA LYS A 130 -11.07 25.25 -22.69
C LYS A 130 -11.48 26.63 -22.16
N ARG A 131 -12.77 26.94 -22.27
CA ARG A 131 -13.35 28.19 -21.76
C ARG A 131 -14.36 27.90 -20.65
N ASP A 132 -14.47 28.83 -19.71
CA ASP A 132 -15.51 28.82 -18.69
C ASP A 132 -16.86 29.31 -19.25
N ASN A 133 -17.90 29.31 -18.41
CA ASN A 133 -19.24 29.78 -18.80
C ASN A 133 -19.28 31.27 -19.19
N ASN A 134 -18.25 32.04 -18.83
CA ASN A 134 -18.10 33.45 -19.12
C ASN A 134 -17.26 33.71 -20.38
N GLY A 135 -16.77 32.66 -21.04
CA GLY A 135 -15.95 32.74 -22.25
C GLY A 135 -14.45 32.98 -21.99
N ASN A 136 -14.00 33.01 -20.74
CA ASN A 136 -12.58 33.17 -20.39
C ASN A 136 -11.84 31.85 -20.53
N ILE A 137 -10.55 31.90 -20.87
CA ILE A 137 -9.70 30.71 -20.97
C ILE A 137 -9.50 30.14 -19.56
N VAL A 138 -9.78 28.84 -19.40
CA VAL A 138 -9.52 28.10 -18.17
C VAL A 138 -8.02 27.83 -18.06
N VAL A 139 -7.42 28.37 -17.00
CA VAL A 139 -6.01 28.14 -16.65
C VAL A 139 -5.98 27.25 -15.42
N THR A 140 -5.44 26.04 -15.58
CA THR A 140 -5.23 25.12 -14.45
C THR A 140 -3.86 25.38 -13.82
N LYS A 141 -3.77 25.32 -12.50
CA LYS A 141 -2.57 25.56 -11.69
C LYS A 141 -2.32 24.39 -10.76
N LEU A 142 -1.07 23.92 -10.74
CA LEU A 142 -0.65 22.91 -9.77
C LEU A 142 -0.66 23.50 -8.34
N ASN A 143 -1.52 22.95 -7.48
CA ASN A 143 -1.51 23.21 -6.05
C ASN A 143 -0.58 22.23 -5.32
N GLU A 144 0.71 22.58 -5.26
CA GLU A 144 1.70 21.74 -4.57
C GLU A 144 1.46 21.66 -3.06
N GLU A 145 0.93 22.71 -2.44
CA GLU A 145 0.75 22.77 -0.99
C GLU A 145 -0.28 21.74 -0.53
N LEU A 146 -1.41 21.65 -1.24
CA LEU A 146 -2.44 20.65 -1.00
C LEU A 146 -1.85 19.23 -1.08
N LEU A 147 -1.12 18.92 -2.16
CA LEU A 147 -0.57 17.58 -2.37
C LEU A 147 0.52 17.23 -1.35
N LYS A 148 1.34 18.20 -0.93
CA LYS A 148 2.32 18.03 0.16
C LYS A 148 1.63 17.74 1.49
N ASN A 149 0.55 18.44 1.79
CA ASN A 149 -0.21 18.24 3.02
C ASN A 149 -0.91 16.87 3.04
N ILE A 150 -1.49 16.43 1.92
CA ILE A 150 -2.05 15.08 1.79
C ILE A 150 -0.97 14.02 2.02
N ALA A 151 0.18 14.12 1.35
CA ALA A 151 1.27 13.18 1.56
C ALA A 151 1.73 13.17 3.01
N LYS A 152 1.91 14.35 3.63
CA LYS A 152 2.32 14.46 5.03
C LYS A 152 1.32 13.80 5.99
N LYS A 153 0.02 14.02 5.79
CA LYS A 153 -1.04 13.38 6.58
C LYS A 153 -1.15 11.88 6.31
N GLY A 154 -0.85 11.47 5.08
CA GLY A 154 -0.84 10.09 4.61
C GLY A 154 0.42 9.29 4.96
N ASN A 155 1.33 9.83 5.78
CA ASN A 155 2.67 9.26 6.03
C ASN A 155 3.44 8.93 4.73
N GLY A 156 3.24 9.73 3.70
CA GLY A 156 3.77 9.60 2.34
C GLY A 156 4.88 10.58 1.98
N ILE A 157 5.23 10.57 0.71
CA ILE A 157 6.07 11.61 0.09
C ILE A 157 5.32 12.29 -1.06
N TYR A 158 5.64 13.57 -1.28
CA TYR A 158 5.21 14.33 -2.44
C TYR A 158 6.33 14.42 -3.46
N ILE A 159 6.00 14.19 -4.73
CA ILE A 159 6.90 14.37 -5.86
C ILE A 159 6.22 15.23 -6.91
N ARG A 160 6.98 16.16 -7.50
CA ARG A 160 6.52 16.88 -8.68
C ARG A 160 6.97 16.14 -9.93
N ALA A 161 6.03 15.80 -10.81
CA ALA A 161 6.38 15.25 -12.11
C ALA A 161 7.02 16.34 -12.97
N ASN A 162 8.24 16.08 -13.47
CA ASN A 162 8.89 16.92 -14.47
C ASN A 162 9.01 16.15 -15.80
N ASN A 163 9.30 16.87 -16.89
CA ASN A 163 9.36 16.31 -18.24
C ASN A 163 10.45 15.23 -18.44
N ALA A 164 11.41 15.11 -17.51
CA ALA A 164 12.55 14.20 -17.65
C ALA A 164 12.38 12.87 -16.89
N SER A 165 11.69 12.90 -15.74
CA SER A 165 11.47 11.71 -14.90
C SER A 165 10.39 12.02 -13.85
N ILE A 166 9.39 11.15 -13.69
CA ILE A 166 8.32 11.36 -12.69
C ILE A 166 8.84 11.13 -11.23
N GLY A 167 10.16 11.02 -11.00
CA GLY A 167 10.72 10.84 -9.64
C GLY A 167 10.24 9.57 -8.92
N LEU A 168 9.67 8.62 -9.68
CA LEU A 168 9.06 7.37 -9.20
C LEU A 168 10.04 6.50 -8.42
N GLU A 169 11.34 6.59 -8.71
CA GLU A 169 12.39 5.84 -8.05
C GLU A 169 12.34 6.01 -6.53
N SER A 170 12.03 7.22 -6.06
CA SER A 170 11.93 7.50 -4.62
C SER A 170 10.67 6.91 -3.97
N ILE A 171 9.56 6.80 -4.71
CA ILE A 171 8.35 6.10 -4.25
C ILE A 171 8.63 4.59 -4.20
N LEU A 172 9.21 4.05 -5.27
CA LEU A 172 9.49 2.62 -5.39
C LEU A 172 10.50 2.14 -4.36
N ALA A 173 11.59 2.89 -4.14
CA ALA A 173 12.55 2.60 -3.08
C ALA A 173 11.89 2.55 -1.70
N ARG A 174 10.86 3.36 -1.48
CA ARG A 174 10.10 3.36 -0.24
C ARG A 174 9.13 2.19 -0.14
N ILE A 175 8.44 1.84 -1.23
CA ILE A 175 7.58 0.64 -1.30
C ILE A 175 8.41 -0.61 -1.00
N ASN A 176 9.56 -0.78 -1.67
CA ASN A 176 10.45 -1.92 -1.44
C ASN A 176 11.00 -1.97 0.00
N LYS A 177 11.24 -0.80 0.62
CA LYS A 177 11.65 -0.74 2.03
C LYS A 177 10.53 -1.17 2.99
N MET A 178 9.28 -0.84 2.68
CA MET A 178 8.12 -1.27 3.47
C MET A 178 7.98 -2.80 3.41
N GLU A 179 8.10 -3.38 2.22
CA GLU A 179 8.06 -4.83 2.01
C GLU A 179 9.17 -5.54 2.81
N LYS A 180 10.41 -5.04 2.75
CA LYS A 180 11.54 -5.63 3.48
C LYS A 180 11.37 -5.59 5.00
N ASN A 181 10.85 -4.49 5.55
CA ASN A 181 10.59 -4.36 6.98
C ASN A 181 9.51 -5.36 7.46
N GLU A 182 8.54 -5.70 6.61
CA GLU A 182 7.52 -6.71 6.92
C GLU A 182 8.11 -8.12 6.95
N TYR A 183 8.97 -8.49 5.97
CA TYR A 183 9.66 -9.78 6.01
C TYR A 183 10.53 -9.95 7.25
N GLU A 184 11.27 -8.90 7.64
CA GLU A 184 12.08 -8.93 8.86
C GLU A 184 11.20 -9.07 10.12
N ALA A 185 10.08 -8.32 10.22
CA ALA A 185 9.15 -8.44 11.34
C ALA A 185 8.49 -9.82 11.45
N VAL A 186 8.16 -10.46 10.33
CA VAL A 186 7.64 -11.85 10.30
C VAL A 186 8.75 -12.85 10.70
N ALA A 187 9.99 -12.64 10.28
CA ALA A 187 11.13 -13.48 10.67
C ALA A 187 11.41 -13.43 12.19
N TYR A 188 11.18 -12.29 12.84
CA TYR A 188 11.24 -12.16 14.31
C TYR A 188 10.08 -12.85 15.04
N LYS A 189 8.99 -13.20 14.35
CA LYS A 189 7.83 -13.91 14.93
C LYS A 189 7.90 -15.42 14.70
N ASN A 190 9.08 -15.98 14.42
CA ASN A 190 9.31 -17.40 14.62
C ASN A 190 9.45 -17.68 16.11
N TYR A 191 8.42 -18.27 16.71
CA TYR A 191 8.56 -18.94 18.00
C TYR A 191 9.62 -20.04 17.83
N GLU A 192 10.85 -19.77 18.25
CA GLU A 192 11.85 -20.83 18.37
C GLU A 192 11.31 -21.88 19.34
N ASN A 193 11.03 -23.05 18.78
CA ASN A 193 10.33 -24.11 19.46
C ASN A 193 11.33 -24.78 20.43
N LYS A 194 11.43 -24.25 21.66
CA LYS A 194 12.32 -24.76 22.73
C LYS A 194 11.91 -26.15 23.26
N PHE A 195 10.99 -26.85 22.59
CA PHE A 195 10.55 -28.20 22.99
C PHE A 195 11.71 -29.20 23.08
N HIS A 196 12.78 -29.01 22.30
CA HIS A 196 13.98 -29.86 22.37
C HIS A 196 14.65 -29.81 23.74
N VAL A 197 14.66 -28.64 24.41
CA VAL A 197 15.23 -28.49 25.76
C VAL A 197 14.37 -29.23 26.78
N PHE A 198 13.05 -29.06 26.71
CA PHE A 198 12.12 -29.78 27.60
C PHE A 198 12.13 -31.30 27.33
N GLY A 199 12.23 -31.72 26.07
CA GLY A 199 12.35 -33.12 25.67
C GLY A 199 13.67 -33.75 26.13
N ALA A 200 14.79 -33.03 26.04
CA ALA A 200 16.08 -33.48 26.55
C ALA A 200 16.07 -33.65 28.08
N ILE A 201 15.41 -32.74 28.81
CA ILE A 201 15.24 -32.85 30.27
C ILE A 201 14.39 -34.07 30.63
N ALA A 202 13.28 -34.29 29.92
CA ALA A 202 12.42 -35.45 30.14
C ALA A 202 13.15 -36.77 29.85
N LEU A 203 13.92 -36.83 28.76
CA LEU A 203 14.74 -37.98 28.41
C LEU A 203 15.83 -38.26 29.46
N ALA A 204 16.49 -37.21 29.96
CA ALA A 204 17.50 -37.34 31.01
C ALA A 204 16.91 -37.87 32.32
N LEU A 205 15.71 -37.42 32.70
CA LEU A 205 14.98 -37.93 33.88
C LEU A 205 14.61 -39.40 33.73
N LEU A 206 14.18 -39.83 32.54
CA LEU A 206 13.82 -41.23 32.25
C LEU A 206 15.05 -42.15 32.33
N LEU A 207 16.20 -41.70 31.81
CA LEU A 207 17.46 -42.44 31.94
C LEU A 207 17.93 -42.54 33.40
N LEU A 208 17.74 -41.48 34.19
CA LEU A 208 18.02 -41.47 35.62
C LEU A 208 17.15 -42.47 36.37
N GLU A 209 15.86 -42.53 36.06
CA GLU A 209 14.93 -43.51 36.62
C GLU A 209 15.39 -44.94 36.31
N TYR A 210 15.74 -45.23 35.06
CA TYR A 210 16.23 -46.55 34.66
C TYR A 210 17.46 -47.00 35.48
N VAL A 211 18.44 -46.11 35.66
CA VAL A 211 19.66 -46.40 36.43
C VAL A 211 19.38 -46.59 37.93
N ILE A 212 18.41 -45.86 38.49
CA ILE A 212 18.02 -45.98 39.90
C ILE A 212 17.19 -47.25 40.14
N PHE A 213 16.29 -47.58 39.21
CA PHE A 213 15.40 -48.74 39.31
C PHE A 213 16.18 -50.07 39.26
N ASP A 214 17.19 -50.15 38.39
CA ASP A 214 18.01 -51.36 38.22
C ASP A 214 18.87 -51.66 39.47
N LYS A 215 19.18 -50.64 40.28
CA LYS A 215 19.89 -50.81 41.57
C LYS A 215 18.99 -51.17 42.75
N ARG A 216 17.66 -51.15 42.59
CA ARG A 216 16.72 -51.32 43.72
C ARG A 216 16.12 -52.72 43.86
N ASN A 217 16.56 -53.71 43.08
CA ASN A 217 16.02 -55.08 43.15
C ASN A 217 16.92 -56.15 43.83
N LYS A 218 17.81 -55.77 44.76
CA LYS A 218 18.52 -56.76 45.62
C LYS A 218 18.21 -56.68 47.11
N TYR A 219 17.53 -55.64 47.60
CA TYR A 219 17.25 -55.45 49.04
C TYR A 219 15.78 -55.42 49.43
N VAL A 220 14.83 -55.45 48.47
CA VAL A 220 13.39 -55.38 48.78
C VAL A 220 12.76 -56.76 49.01
N ASN A 221 13.44 -57.86 48.69
CA ASN A 221 12.90 -59.22 48.87
C ASN A 221 13.32 -59.94 50.17
N ARG A 222 13.74 -59.21 51.22
CA ARG A 222 14.19 -59.86 52.46
C ARG A 222 13.83 -59.10 53.73
N LYS A 223 12.53 -58.82 53.90
CA LYS A 223 11.80 -58.55 55.17
C LYS A 223 10.35 -58.29 54.76
N PHE A 224 9.29 -58.95 55.22
CA PHE A 224 9.12 -60.05 56.15
C PHE A 224 7.64 -60.45 55.94
N PHE A 225 7.40 -61.68 55.51
CA PHE A 225 6.11 -62.38 55.63
C PHE A 225 6.04 -62.92 57.07
N PHE A 226 4.83 -62.98 57.67
CA PHE A 226 4.46 -63.39 59.06
C PHE A 226 4.72 -62.34 60.16
N GLY A 227 3.81 -61.97 61.07
CA GLY A 227 2.47 -62.44 61.41
C GLY A 227 2.18 -62.10 62.88
N LYS A 228 1.24 -61.18 63.14
CA LYS A 228 0.27 -61.13 64.25
C LYS A 228 -0.50 -59.81 64.18
#